data_AF-A0A2M9PAF1-F1
#
_entry.id   AF-A0A2M9PAF1-F1
#
_cell.length_a   1.000
_cell.length_b   1.000
_cell.length_c   1.000
_cell.angle_alpha   90.00
_cell.angle_beta   90.00
_cell.angle_gamma   90.00
#
_symmetry.space_group_name_H-M   'P 1'
#
loop_
_entity.id
_entity.type
_entity.pdbx_description
1 polymer ?
#
loop_
_entity_poly.entity_id
_entity_poly.type
_entity_poly.pdbx_seq_one_letter_code
_entity_poly.pdbx_strand_id
1 'polypeptide(L)' 'MLALGLMSGTSLDGVDAALVETDGESVTAFGRGAVRPYGPQERVV' A
#
# COMPACT_ATOMS: atom_id res chain seq x y z
N MET A 1 -11.46 12.91 -4.70
CA MET A 1 -10.03 13.10 -4.32
C MET A 1 -9.29 11.79 -4.54
N LEU A 2 -8.02 11.85 -4.93
CA LEU A 2 -7.18 10.65 -5.02
C LEU A 2 -6.34 10.54 -3.75
N ALA A 3 -6.38 9.37 -3.11
CA ALA A 3 -5.59 9.05 -1.91
C ALA A 3 -4.70 7.82 -2.14
N LEU A 4 -3.56 7.79 -1.43
CA LEU A 4 -2.60 6.69 -1.45
C LEU A 4 -2.61 5.98 -0.09
N GLY A 5 -3.00 4.71 -0.08
CA GLY A 5 -2.83 3.81 1.06
C GLY A 5 -1.51 3.07 1.00
N LEU A 6 -0.85 2.91 2.15
CA LEU A 6 0.37 2.12 2.31
C LEU A 6 0.21 1.14 3.46
N MET A 7 0.68 -0.10 3.29
CA MET A 7 0.67 -1.13 4.34
C MET A 7 2.00 -1.89 4.33
N SER A 8 2.51 -2.21 5.53
CA SER A 8 3.58 -3.21 5.72
C SER A 8 3.10 -4.24 6.73
N GLY A 9 2.98 -5.49 6.29
CA GLY A 9 2.60 -6.61 7.15
C GLY A 9 3.75 -7.06 8.06
N THR A 10 3.41 -7.80 9.10
CA THR A 10 4.40 -8.42 10.00
C THR A 10 5.17 -9.58 9.35
N SER A 11 4.76 -10.04 8.15
CA SER A 11 5.49 -11.05 7.38
C SER A 11 6.79 -10.53 6.76
N LEU A 12 7.01 -9.21 6.74
CA LEU A 12 8.20 -8.55 6.19
C LEU A 12 8.43 -8.88 4.71
N ASP A 13 7.37 -9.03 3.92
CA ASP A 13 7.48 -9.31 2.48
C ASP A 13 7.67 -8.07 1.60
N GLY A 14 7.16 -6.94 2.05
CA GLY A 14 7.28 -5.68 1.34
C GLY A 14 6.31 -4.63 1.86
N VAL A 15 6.22 -3.55 1.09
CA VAL A 15 5.25 -2.48 1.26
C VAL A 15 4.22 -2.56 0.13
N ASP A 16 2.96 -2.72 0.49
CA ASP A 16 1.83 -2.62 -0.41
C ASP A 16 1.45 -1.15 -0.59
N ALA A 17 1.08 -0.77 -1.81
CA ALA A 17 0.57 0.55 -2.17
C ALA A 17 -0.74 0.41 -2.95
N ALA A 18 -1.74 1.21 -2.59
CA ALA A 18 -3.03 1.24 -3.27
C ALA A 18 -3.48 2.68 -3.51
N LEU A 19 -3.82 2.99 -4.77
CA LEU A 19 -4.51 4.22 -5.10
C LEU A 19 -6.02 4.01 -4.96
N VAL A 20 -6.69 4.93 -4.28
CA VAL A 20 -8.15 4.93 -4.11
C VAL A 20 -8.71 6.31 -4.41
N GLU A 21 -9.81 6.34 -5.16
CA GLU A 21 -10.63 7.53 -5.30
C GLU A 21 -11.68 7.55 -4.20
N THR A 22 -11.84 8.70 -3.56
CA THR A 22 -12.78 8.88 -2.45
C THR A 22 -13.35 10.29 -2.45
N ASP A 23 -14.57 10.43 -1.93
CA ASP A 23 -15.20 11.71 -1.58
C ASP A 23 -14.89 12.17 -0.15
N GLY A 24 -14.18 11.36 0.64
CA GLY A 24 -13.85 11.62 2.05
C GLY A 24 -14.70 10.84 3.06
N GLU A 25 -15.77 10.18 2.62
CA GLU A 25 -16.63 9.33 3.45
C GLU A 25 -16.70 7.89 2.92
N SER A 26 -16.68 7.74 1.59
CA SER A 26 -16.75 6.46 0.89
C SER A 26 -15.65 6.30 -0.16
N VAL A 27 -15.32 5.05 -0.50
CA VAL A 27 -14.43 4.75 -1.64
C VAL A 27 -15.30 4.70 -2.89
N THR A 28 -14.97 5.55 -3.86
CA THR A 28 -15.73 5.69 -5.11
C THR A 28 -15.12 4.88 -6.24
N ALA A 29 -13.81 4.62 -6.23
CA ALA A 29 -13.13 3.72 -7.15
C ALA A 29 -11.79 3.20 -6.63
N PHE A 30 -11.31 2.10 -7.20
CA PHE A 30 -9.97 1.56 -6.97
C PHE A 30 -9.07 1.84 -8.17
N GLY A 31 -7.90 2.41 -7.88
CA GLY A 31 -6.84 2.64 -8.86
C GLY A 31 -5.83 1.50 -8.88
N ARG A 32 -4.62 1.80 -9.37
CA ARG A 32 -3.53 0.82 -9.46
C ARG A 32 -3.03 0.42 -8.06
N GLY A 33 -2.80 -0.87 -7.88
CA GLY A 33 -2.00 -1.43 -6.79
C GLY A 33 -0.54 -1.65 -7.19
N ALA A 34 0.35 -1.62 -6.21
CA ALA A 34 1.76 -1.97 -6.38
C ALA A 34 2.33 -2.59 -5.11
N VAL A 35 3.39 -3.38 -5.27
CA VAL A 35 4.18 -3.94 -4.16
C VAL A 35 5.63 -3.57 -4.37
N ARG A 36 6.27 -3.03 -3.33
CA ARG A 36 7.72 -2.94 -3.26
C ARG A 36 8.23 -4.03 -2.32
N PRO A 37 8.95 -5.04 -2.81
CA PRO A 37 9.54 -6.04 -1.93
C PRO A 37 10.61 -5.40 -1.04
N TYR A 38 10.68 -5.88 0.21
CA TYR A 38 11.80 -5.54 1.10
C TYR A 38 13.08 -6.20 0.61
N GLY A 39 14.17 -5.44 0.68
CA GLY A 39 15.51 -5.93 0.44
C GLY A 39 16.02 -6.81 1.59
N PRO A 40 17.13 -7.55 1.39
CA PRO A 40 17.62 -8.52 2.37
C PRO A 40 17.89 -7.93 3.75
N GLN A 41 18.45 -6.72 3.81
CA GLN A 41 18.79 -6.03 5.06
C GLN A 41 17.55 -5.52 5.81
N GLU A 42 16.48 -5.19 5.08
CA GLU A 42 15.22 -4.71 5.66
C GLU A 42 14.44 -5.84 6.36
N ARG A 43 14.81 -7.12 6.12
CA ARG A 43 14.15 -8.31 6.70
C ARG A 43 14.83 -8.88 7.95
N VAL A 44 15.98 -8.35 8.38
CA VAL A 44 16.81 -8.93 9.46
C VAL A 44 16.43 -8.39 10.85
N VAL A 45 15.13 -8.32 11.15
CA VAL A 45 14.60 -7.74 12.40
C VAL A 45 14.82 -8.66 13.59
#